data_AF-A0A4D6K8A2-F1
#
_entry.id   AF-A0A4D6K8A2-F1
#
_cell.length_a   1.000
_cell.length_b   1.000
_cell.length_c   1.000
_cell.angle_alpha   90.00
_cell.angle_beta   90.00
_cell.angle_gamma   90.00
#
_symmetry.space_group_name_H-M   'P 1'
#
loop_
_entity.id
_entity.type
_entity.pdbx_description
1 polymer ?
#
loop_
_entity_poly.entity_id
_entity_poly.type
_entity_poly.pdbx_seq_one_letter_code
_entity_poly.pdbx_strand_id
1 'polypeptide(L)'
;MKETRRNFLRNASALSALAIGASASASAANCSGVAEWDASATYTGGDQVTFDGSLWTAEWWTQGTEPAESEAVWTLEGACGDDGDSGDSGGVDCSGVQSWASDVAYSGGDQVTFDGSLWTAEWWTKGTEPAESEAVWTLEGTCGSDDGDENTAPTASFSADVSTPEPGDSISFDASESSDPDGSIASYEWELGDGTTATGETVSHSYESAGDYTVTLTVTDDAGGTATDSTTISVSSGNAAPDASFTVSPSNPAPDESVTFDTADSSDSDGTIESYEWDLGDGTTATGETVTHSYESAGDYTVSLTVTDDAGASDTNETVVSVGDSSGGTEGTTEFAPYNYVFTDPETTLVDHAEQAGNDSVTTAFVLSDGNGNAAWGGEADQLVGEAGLQSEFQAYQDQGGTIIISFGGAVGTMIAQDTTDIDKIKSEYQSVIDTYGVTHLDFDIESVDEAAVDRRNQALAELQSENPDLKVSYTLRCRTTGLTEHGTYVVENARDNGVDVQYVNVMTMNYGWVRPSASTVKDTANGTHEDLLSIFSDLSSDEAWSMVGITPMIGENNVGGQHRPEDAEEVVSFVEDKGIGLVSFWSLDRDNGDCPDGTVSGKCSGIEQSAYEFAGIYNQVQ
;
A
#
# COMPACT_ATOMS: atom_id res chain seq x y z
N MET A 1 11.04 15.54 -41.11
CA MET A 1 9.83 16.33 -41.43
C MET A 1 8.78 15.84 -40.47
N LYS A 2 8.34 16.73 -39.56
CA LYS A 2 7.64 16.43 -38.31
C LYS A 2 8.55 15.80 -37.25
N GLU A 3 8.46 16.44 -36.08
CA GLU A 3 9.40 16.46 -34.96
C GLU A 3 8.56 16.94 -33.74
N THR A 4 8.84 16.63 -32.47
CA THR A 4 9.97 15.87 -31.89
C THR A 4 9.47 14.51 -31.37
N ARG A 5 9.57 14.00 -30.12
CA ARG A 5 10.21 14.35 -28.82
C ARG A 5 10.85 13.06 -28.22
N ARG A 6 11.40 13.10 -27.00
CA ARG A 6 12.09 11.96 -26.36
C ARG A 6 12.08 12.09 -24.83
N ASN A 7 12.28 10.97 -24.14
CA ASN A 7 12.57 10.78 -22.70
C ASN A 7 11.42 11.01 -21.70
N PHE A 8 11.31 10.09 -20.75
CA PHE A 8 10.55 10.16 -19.49
C PHE A 8 11.30 9.32 -18.43
N LEU A 9 11.16 9.66 -17.13
CA LEU A 9 11.86 9.05 -15.96
C LEU A 9 13.41 9.31 -15.95
N ARG A 10 14.11 9.46 -14.80
CA ARG A 10 13.92 8.97 -13.42
C ARG A 10 14.39 9.96 -12.30
N ASN A 11 13.80 9.81 -11.11
CA ASN A 11 14.31 9.90 -9.71
C ASN A 11 14.92 11.20 -9.11
N ALA A 12 14.23 11.74 -8.09
CA ALA A 12 14.69 12.08 -6.71
C ALA A 12 13.45 12.65 -5.95
N SER A 13 13.05 12.35 -4.71
CA SER A 13 13.67 11.84 -3.46
C SER A 13 14.22 12.91 -2.50
N ALA A 14 13.76 12.84 -1.24
CA ALA A 14 14.22 13.48 0.01
C ALA A 14 13.72 14.90 0.42
N LEU A 15 13.26 14.92 1.69
CA LEU A 15 12.92 15.97 2.66
C LEU A 15 13.30 17.44 2.39
N SER A 16 12.40 18.36 2.77
CA SER A 16 12.60 19.30 3.89
C SER A 16 11.30 20.01 4.27
N ALA A 17 10.99 20.11 5.57
CA ALA A 17 9.88 20.93 6.06
C ALA A 17 10.28 22.41 6.13
N LEU A 18 9.36 23.31 5.77
CA LEU A 18 9.40 24.70 6.26
C LEU A 18 7.99 25.29 6.25
N ALA A 19 7.46 25.64 7.42
CA ALA A 19 6.20 26.36 7.52
C ALA A 19 6.38 27.83 7.12
N ILE A 20 5.55 28.31 6.19
CA ILE A 20 5.19 29.73 6.10
C ILE A 20 3.67 29.77 5.96
N GLY A 21 2.99 30.07 7.07
CA GLY A 21 1.56 30.38 7.02
C GLY A 21 1.34 31.66 6.23
N ALA A 22 0.61 31.56 5.12
CA ALA A 22 0.09 32.70 4.39
C ALA A 22 -1.43 32.67 4.52
N SER A 23 -1.96 33.43 5.48
CA SER A 23 -3.39 33.64 5.67
C SER A 23 -3.97 34.46 4.51
N ALA A 24 -4.23 33.78 3.40
CA ALA A 24 -5.03 34.33 2.32
C ALA A 24 -6.48 34.43 2.80
N SER A 25 -6.90 35.63 3.21
CA SER A 25 -8.31 35.98 3.31
C SER A 25 -8.94 35.78 1.93
N ALA A 26 -9.73 34.71 1.76
CA ALA A 26 -10.35 34.39 0.48
C ALA A 26 -11.27 35.55 0.06
N SER A 27 -10.86 36.29 -0.97
CA SER A 27 -11.68 37.32 -1.58
C SER A 27 -12.91 36.67 -2.21
N ALA A 28 -14.09 37.27 -2.01
CA ALA A 28 -15.32 36.80 -2.65
C ALA A 28 -15.13 36.64 -4.17
N ALA A 29 -15.47 35.47 -4.69
CA ALA A 29 -15.32 35.14 -6.09
C ALA A 29 -16.45 35.76 -6.91
N ASN A 30 -16.11 36.40 -8.03
CA ASN A 30 -17.12 36.96 -8.93
C ASN A 30 -17.71 35.87 -9.82
N CYS A 31 -18.79 35.25 -9.35
CA CYS A 31 -19.51 34.18 -10.03
C CYS A 31 -20.45 34.66 -11.16
N SER A 32 -20.42 35.95 -11.53
CA SER A 32 -21.40 36.56 -12.44
C SER A 32 -21.23 36.06 -13.88
N GLY A 33 -22.16 35.20 -14.30
CA GLY A 33 -22.18 34.60 -15.65
C GLY A 33 -21.42 33.29 -15.79
N VAL A 34 -20.90 32.73 -14.69
CA VAL A 34 -20.40 31.34 -14.62
C VAL A 34 -21.60 30.38 -14.56
N ALA A 35 -21.42 29.15 -15.06
CA ALA A 35 -22.47 28.12 -15.07
C ALA A 35 -22.34 27.17 -13.87
N GLU A 36 -23.47 26.64 -13.40
CA GLU A 36 -23.52 25.56 -12.41
C GLU A 36 -22.92 24.25 -12.98
N TRP A 37 -22.26 23.45 -12.13
CA TRP A 37 -21.63 22.19 -12.56
C TRP A 37 -22.67 21.14 -13.00
N ASP A 38 -22.37 20.44 -14.10
CA ASP A 38 -23.20 19.39 -14.70
C ASP A 38 -22.33 18.14 -14.91
N ALA A 39 -22.63 17.06 -14.18
CA ALA A 39 -21.92 15.78 -14.25
C ALA A 39 -21.86 15.18 -15.67
N SER A 40 -22.78 15.55 -16.56
CA SER A 40 -22.81 15.09 -17.96
C SER A 40 -21.98 15.94 -18.91
N ALA A 41 -21.61 17.16 -18.51
CA ALA A 41 -20.75 18.05 -19.29
C ALA A 41 -19.28 17.57 -19.29
N THR A 42 -18.47 18.19 -20.16
CA THR A 42 -17.03 17.91 -20.26
C THR A 42 -16.29 19.22 -20.12
N TYR A 43 -15.37 19.26 -19.16
CA TYR A 43 -14.56 20.42 -18.82
C TYR A 43 -13.11 20.22 -19.26
N THR A 44 -12.38 21.32 -19.44
CA THR A 44 -10.95 21.37 -19.76
C THR A 44 -10.22 22.34 -18.85
N GLY A 45 -8.89 22.21 -18.77
CA GLY A 45 -8.07 23.03 -17.87
C GLY A 45 -8.27 24.54 -18.09
N GLY A 46 -8.77 25.23 -17.06
CA GLY A 46 -9.17 26.63 -17.08
C GLY A 46 -10.66 26.92 -17.30
N ASP A 47 -11.51 25.91 -17.49
CA ASP A 47 -12.97 26.07 -17.46
C ASP A 47 -13.45 26.23 -16.00
N GLN A 48 -14.44 27.11 -15.78
CA GLN A 48 -14.94 27.45 -14.44
C GLN A 48 -16.42 27.08 -14.26
N VAL A 49 -16.78 26.68 -13.04
CA VAL A 49 -18.15 26.32 -12.63
C VAL A 49 -18.49 26.90 -11.25
N THR A 50 -19.77 27.10 -10.97
CA THR A 50 -20.26 27.27 -9.59
C THR A 50 -20.72 25.93 -9.03
N PHE A 51 -20.30 25.61 -7.81
CA PHE A 51 -20.74 24.44 -7.05
C PHE A 51 -20.75 24.75 -5.55
N ASP A 52 -21.84 24.35 -4.88
CA ASP A 52 -22.19 24.68 -3.49
C ASP A 52 -21.82 26.10 -3.04
N GLY A 53 -22.39 27.10 -3.73
CA GLY A 53 -22.18 28.53 -3.41
C GLY A 53 -20.78 29.09 -3.68
N SER A 54 -19.87 28.29 -4.25
CA SER A 54 -18.47 28.66 -4.50
C SER A 54 -18.08 28.53 -5.97
N LEU A 55 -17.04 29.27 -6.38
CA LEU A 55 -16.43 29.20 -7.71
C LEU A 55 -15.28 28.18 -7.73
N TRP A 56 -15.26 27.33 -8.75
CA TRP A 56 -14.25 26.30 -8.95
C TRP A 56 -13.69 26.35 -10.38
N THR A 57 -12.40 26.08 -10.53
CA THR A 57 -11.69 26.00 -11.82
C THR A 57 -11.17 24.57 -12.04
N ALA A 58 -11.39 24.00 -13.22
CA ALA A 58 -10.82 22.69 -13.57
C ALA A 58 -9.32 22.82 -13.90
N GLU A 59 -8.47 21.96 -13.32
CA GLU A 59 -7.03 21.92 -13.62
C GLU A 59 -6.73 21.26 -14.98
N TRP A 60 -7.53 20.26 -15.37
CA TRP A 60 -7.38 19.53 -16.63
C TRP A 60 -8.71 18.97 -17.16
N TRP A 61 -8.65 18.09 -18.16
CA TRP A 61 -9.83 17.48 -18.76
C TRP A 61 -10.57 16.59 -17.74
N THR A 62 -11.87 16.80 -17.59
CA THR A 62 -12.73 15.98 -16.71
C THR A 62 -14.18 15.91 -17.21
N GLN A 63 -14.89 14.87 -16.80
CA GLN A 63 -16.33 14.65 -16.98
C GLN A 63 -16.83 13.77 -15.83
N GLY A 64 -17.84 14.23 -15.09
CA GLY A 64 -18.47 13.47 -14.01
C GLY A 64 -17.78 13.51 -12.64
N THR A 65 -16.59 14.09 -12.48
CA THR A 65 -15.96 14.31 -11.16
C THR A 65 -16.50 15.58 -10.52
N GLU A 66 -17.07 15.47 -9.32
CA GLU A 66 -17.62 16.58 -8.54
C GLU A 66 -16.52 17.47 -7.95
N PRO A 67 -16.68 18.82 -7.89
CA PRO A 67 -15.62 19.72 -7.43
C PRO A 67 -15.12 19.47 -6.00
N ALA A 68 -16.03 19.14 -5.08
CA ALA A 68 -15.68 18.91 -3.67
C ALA A 68 -15.01 17.55 -3.40
N GLU A 69 -15.06 16.60 -4.34
CA GLU A 69 -14.50 15.24 -4.15
C GLU A 69 -13.03 15.11 -4.56
N SER A 70 -12.44 16.11 -5.26
CA SER A 70 -11.05 16.00 -5.71
C SER A 70 -10.35 17.34 -5.98
N GLU A 71 -9.59 17.82 -4.99
CA GLU A 71 -8.66 18.95 -5.11
C GLU A 71 -7.56 18.73 -6.18
N ALA A 72 -7.35 17.49 -6.64
CA ALA A 72 -6.47 17.19 -7.76
C ALA A 72 -7.09 17.57 -9.11
N VAL A 73 -8.42 17.60 -9.24
CA VAL A 73 -9.12 17.87 -10.51
C VAL A 73 -9.67 19.31 -10.55
N TRP A 74 -10.05 19.86 -9.39
CA TRP A 74 -10.71 21.15 -9.25
C TRP A 74 -10.03 22.01 -8.17
N THR A 75 -9.75 23.26 -8.51
CA THR A 75 -9.23 24.29 -7.61
C THR A 75 -10.37 25.19 -7.12
N LEU A 76 -10.49 25.41 -5.81
CA LEU A 76 -11.44 26.33 -5.20
C LEU A 76 -10.94 27.78 -5.30
N GLU A 77 -11.69 28.65 -5.98
CA GLU A 77 -11.38 30.08 -6.13
C GLU A 77 -11.96 30.94 -4.99
N GLY A 78 -13.04 30.46 -4.35
CA GLY A 78 -13.68 31.10 -3.20
C GLY A 78 -15.21 31.14 -3.27
N ALA A 79 -15.85 31.57 -2.19
CA ALA A 79 -17.30 31.71 -2.10
C ALA A 79 -17.83 32.88 -2.94
N CYS A 80 -19.01 32.72 -3.55
CA CYS A 80 -19.67 33.76 -4.33
C CYS A 80 -20.21 34.89 -3.42
N GLY A 81 -19.79 36.14 -3.64
CA GLY A 81 -20.28 37.31 -2.91
C GLY A 81 -20.87 38.39 -3.83
N ASP A 82 -21.73 39.26 -3.27
CA ASP A 82 -22.53 40.24 -4.01
C ASP A 82 -22.08 41.69 -3.64
N ASP A 83 -21.57 42.43 -4.63
CA ASP A 83 -20.91 43.74 -4.42
C ASP A 83 -21.92 44.91 -4.31
N GLY A 84 -22.33 45.20 -3.07
CA GLY A 84 -22.54 46.54 -2.47
C GLY A 84 -23.29 47.69 -3.18
N ASP A 85 -24.21 48.32 -2.45
CA ASP A 85 -24.13 49.76 -2.14
C ASP A 85 -24.93 50.08 -0.87
N SER A 86 -24.35 50.85 0.05
CA SER A 86 -25.05 51.41 1.23
C SER A 86 -24.47 52.78 1.55
N GLY A 87 -25.07 53.82 0.96
CA GLY A 87 -24.69 55.20 1.21
C GLY A 87 -24.88 55.62 2.67
N ASP A 88 -23.80 56.02 3.32
CA ASP A 88 -23.80 56.68 4.63
C ASP A 88 -24.71 57.93 4.60
N SER A 89 -25.61 58.03 5.57
CA SER A 89 -26.57 59.12 5.72
C SER A 89 -26.69 59.52 7.18
N GLY A 90 -25.63 60.14 7.70
CA GLY A 90 -25.58 60.73 9.03
C GLY A 90 -26.81 61.60 9.34
N GLY A 91 -27.35 61.43 10.54
CA GLY A 91 -28.59 62.08 10.97
C GLY A 91 -28.47 63.60 11.09
N VAL A 92 -29.62 64.27 11.02
CA VAL A 92 -29.74 65.73 11.20
C VAL A 92 -30.64 66.09 12.39
N ASP A 93 -30.21 67.07 13.17
CA ASP A 93 -30.98 67.54 14.33
C ASP A 93 -32.26 68.27 13.90
N CYS A 94 -33.38 67.58 14.05
CA CYS A 94 -34.72 68.10 13.81
C CYS A 94 -35.35 68.81 15.03
N SER A 95 -34.60 69.03 16.12
CA SER A 95 -35.15 69.54 17.37
C SER A 95 -35.73 70.96 17.22
N GLY A 96 -37.03 71.08 17.55
CA GLY A 96 -37.77 72.34 17.42
C GLY A 96 -38.30 72.66 16.01
N VAL A 97 -37.95 71.88 14.98
CA VAL A 97 -38.54 71.98 13.63
C VAL A 97 -39.98 71.45 13.65
N GLN A 98 -40.90 72.13 12.96
CA GLN A 98 -42.32 71.74 12.93
C GLN A 98 -42.60 70.76 11.79
N SER A 99 -43.53 69.83 12.01
CA SER A 99 -43.95 68.90 10.95
C SER A 99 -44.74 69.61 9.85
N TRP A 100 -44.59 69.13 8.61
CA TRP A 100 -45.25 69.70 7.44
C TRP A 100 -46.78 69.61 7.54
N ALA A 101 -47.47 70.67 7.07
CA ALA A 101 -48.92 70.76 7.05
C ALA A 101 -49.42 71.41 5.74
N SER A 102 -50.31 70.71 5.04
CA SER A 102 -50.78 71.11 3.70
C SER A 102 -51.56 72.43 3.63
N ASP A 103 -52.09 72.93 4.75
CA ASP A 103 -52.77 74.22 4.84
C ASP A 103 -51.87 75.37 5.36
N VAL A 104 -50.59 75.11 5.64
CA VAL A 104 -49.58 76.14 5.93
C VAL A 104 -48.96 76.64 4.60
N ALA A 105 -48.44 77.86 4.61
CA ALA A 105 -47.66 78.42 3.50
C ALA A 105 -46.22 78.63 3.98
N TYR A 106 -45.27 78.00 3.29
CA TYR A 106 -43.85 78.04 3.56
C TYR A 106 -43.15 78.95 2.56
N SER A 107 -42.01 79.52 2.94
CA SER A 107 -41.15 80.40 2.14
C SER A 107 -39.80 79.71 1.89
N GLY A 108 -39.04 80.19 0.90
CA GLY A 108 -37.71 79.65 0.63
C GLY A 108 -36.78 79.79 1.84
N GLY A 109 -36.25 78.66 2.33
CA GLY A 109 -35.47 78.55 3.56
C GLY A 109 -36.26 78.14 4.82
N ASP A 110 -37.59 77.98 4.74
CA ASP A 110 -38.37 77.40 5.85
C ASP A 110 -38.15 75.87 5.88
N GLN A 111 -37.91 75.32 7.08
CA GLN A 111 -37.67 73.88 7.30
C GLN A 111 -38.87 73.20 7.96
N VAL A 112 -39.09 71.93 7.61
CA VAL A 112 -40.15 71.06 8.14
C VAL A 112 -39.66 69.64 8.39
N THR A 113 -40.29 68.93 9.33
CA THR A 113 -40.16 67.47 9.42
C THR A 113 -41.27 66.78 8.60
N PHE A 114 -40.91 65.79 7.79
CA PHE A 114 -41.85 64.96 7.06
C PHE A 114 -41.27 63.55 6.84
N ASP A 115 -42.10 62.54 7.11
CA ASP A 115 -41.78 61.10 7.11
C ASP A 115 -40.39 60.77 7.68
N GLY A 116 -40.20 61.09 8.96
CA GLY A 116 -38.95 60.84 9.69
C GLY A 116 -37.73 61.67 9.25
N SER A 117 -37.89 62.60 8.31
CA SER A 117 -36.77 63.34 7.69
C SER A 117 -36.95 64.86 7.73
N LEU A 118 -35.84 65.59 7.61
CA LEU A 118 -35.78 67.06 7.55
C LEU A 118 -35.80 67.54 6.09
N TRP A 119 -36.68 68.51 5.81
CA TRP A 119 -36.82 69.08 4.46
C TRP A 119 -36.81 70.62 4.50
N THR A 120 -36.11 71.24 3.57
CA THR A 120 -36.06 72.70 3.39
C THR A 120 -36.82 73.10 2.13
N ALA A 121 -37.70 74.11 2.19
CA ALA A 121 -38.37 74.63 1.00
C ALA A 121 -37.39 75.49 0.16
N GLU A 122 -37.26 75.26 -1.15
CA GLU A 122 -36.41 76.10 -2.01
C GLU A 122 -37.04 77.49 -2.27
N TRP A 123 -38.38 77.56 -2.31
CA TRP A 123 -39.14 78.79 -2.51
C TRP A 123 -40.56 78.70 -1.95
N TRP A 124 -41.36 79.76 -2.15
CA TRP A 124 -42.72 79.83 -1.61
C TRP A 124 -43.60 78.69 -2.10
N THR A 125 -44.20 77.96 -1.17
CA THR A 125 -45.05 76.79 -1.44
C THR A 125 -46.20 76.67 -0.44
N LYS A 126 -47.28 76.00 -0.84
CA LYS A 126 -48.42 75.65 0.01
C LYS A 126 -49.15 74.44 -0.56
N GLY A 127 -49.24 73.37 0.22
CA GLY A 127 -49.99 72.16 -0.14
C GLY A 127 -49.26 71.20 -1.11
N THR A 128 -47.99 71.44 -1.42
CA THR A 128 -47.11 70.45 -2.07
C THR A 128 -46.31 69.72 -0.98
N GLU A 129 -46.44 68.41 -0.93
CA GLU A 129 -45.80 67.53 0.05
C GLU A 129 -44.29 67.37 -0.24
N PRO A 130 -43.41 67.24 0.77
CA PRO A 130 -41.96 67.24 0.54
C PRO A 130 -41.47 66.13 -0.41
N ALA A 131 -41.91 64.89 -0.16
CA ALA A 131 -41.52 63.74 -0.98
C ALA A 131 -42.16 63.72 -2.39
N GLU A 132 -43.17 64.57 -2.67
CA GLU A 132 -43.80 64.64 -4.01
C GLU A 132 -43.04 65.55 -4.98
N SER A 133 -42.11 66.41 -4.52
CA SER A 133 -41.38 67.30 -5.42
C SER A 133 -40.03 67.81 -4.89
N GLU A 134 -38.97 67.13 -5.29
CA GLU A 134 -37.56 67.55 -5.13
C GLU A 134 -37.27 68.95 -5.71
N ALA A 135 -38.09 69.41 -6.65
CA ALA A 135 -38.01 70.75 -7.24
C ALA A 135 -38.75 71.82 -6.42
N VAL A 136 -39.20 71.51 -5.20
CA VAL A 136 -39.86 72.44 -4.26
C VAL A 136 -39.27 72.28 -2.85
N TRP A 137 -38.83 71.06 -2.51
CA TRP A 137 -38.27 70.70 -1.22
C TRP A 137 -36.95 69.94 -1.38
N THR A 138 -35.90 70.41 -0.70
CA THR A 138 -34.62 69.71 -0.57
C THR A 138 -34.68 68.78 0.65
N LEU A 139 -34.25 67.52 0.50
CA LEU A 139 -34.02 66.61 1.63
C LEU A 139 -32.66 66.93 2.27
N GLU A 140 -32.64 67.22 3.57
CA GLU A 140 -31.42 67.52 4.33
C GLU A 140 -30.83 66.28 5.03
N GLY A 141 -31.69 65.32 5.40
CA GLY A 141 -31.30 64.08 6.08
C GLY A 141 -32.43 63.47 6.92
N THR A 142 -32.18 62.33 7.55
CA THR A 142 -33.09 61.66 8.49
C THR A 142 -33.01 62.30 9.89
N CYS A 143 -34.13 62.39 10.60
CA CYS A 143 -34.20 62.98 11.93
C CYS A 143 -33.67 62.00 12.99
N GLY A 144 -32.39 62.11 13.34
CA GLY A 144 -31.71 61.32 14.35
C GLY A 144 -30.77 62.18 15.21
N SER A 145 -30.53 61.74 16.44
CA SER A 145 -29.56 62.36 17.36
C SER A 145 -28.56 61.30 17.80
N ASP A 146 -27.27 61.60 17.63
CA ASP A 146 -26.16 60.69 17.93
C ASP A 146 -25.99 60.41 19.44
N ASP A 147 -25.08 59.46 19.71
CA ASP A 147 -24.48 59.12 21.00
C ASP A 147 -25.40 58.46 22.04
N GLY A 148 -25.56 57.15 21.88
CA GLY A 148 -25.94 56.20 22.91
C GLY A 148 -25.46 54.81 22.50
N ASP A 149 -24.18 54.51 22.76
CA ASP A 149 -23.46 53.37 22.21
C ASP A 149 -24.19 52.03 22.47
N GLU A 150 -24.52 51.29 21.40
CA GLU A 150 -24.97 49.90 21.52
C GLU A 150 -23.73 49.02 21.69
N ASN A 151 -23.47 48.61 22.94
CA ASN A 151 -22.31 47.80 23.32
C ASN A 151 -22.08 46.60 22.39
N THR A 152 -20.92 46.57 21.75
CA THR A 152 -20.53 45.44 20.90
C THR A 152 -20.26 44.22 21.77
N ALA A 153 -20.75 43.04 21.38
CA ALA A 153 -20.45 41.82 22.13
C ALA A 153 -18.95 41.47 22.00
N PRO A 154 -18.30 40.97 23.07
CA PRO A 154 -16.89 40.59 23.04
C PRO A 154 -16.67 39.37 22.15
N THR A 155 -15.42 39.09 21.83
CA THR A 155 -14.97 37.84 21.20
C THR A 155 -14.29 36.98 22.25
N ALA A 156 -14.86 35.80 22.53
CA ALA A 156 -14.17 34.75 23.28
C ALA A 156 -13.18 34.01 22.36
N SER A 157 -11.99 33.72 22.88
CA SER A 157 -11.04 32.80 22.26
C SER A 157 -10.08 32.25 23.32
N PHE A 158 -9.76 30.96 23.26
CA PHE A 158 -8.70 30.38 24.10
C PHE A 158 -7.83 29.35 23.37
N SER A 159 -6.72 29.00 24.03
CA SER A 159 -5.87 27.87 23.68
C SER A 159 -5.62 26.97 24.89
N ALA A 160 -5.27 25.70 24.63
CA ALA A 160 -4.75 24.76 25.61
C ALA A 160 -3.28 24.44 25.27
N ASP A 161 -2.43 24.22 26.28
CA ASP A 161 -1.02 23.88 26.08
C ASP A 161 -0.78 22.41 25.70
N VAL A 162 -1.72 21.51 26.04
CA VAL A 162 -1.70 20.08 25.70
C VAL A 162 -3.01 19.67 25.04
N SER A 163 -2.93 19.05 23.86
CA SER A 163 -4.10 18.60 23.07
C SER A 163 -4.55 17.17 23.38
N THR A 164 -3.64 16.31 23.85
CA THR A 164 -3.85 14.88 24.11
C THR A 164 -3.22 14.48 25.46
N PRO A 165 -3.76 14.97 26.59
CA PRO A 165 -3.23 14.72 27.93
C PRO A 165 -3.60 13.33 28.49
N GLU A 166 -2.79 12.81 29.42
CA GLU A 166 -3.09 11.59 30.18
C GLU A 166 -3.99 11.84 31.40
N PRO A 167 -4.63 10.80 31.97
CA PRO A 167 -5.41 10.92 33.21
C PRO A 167 -4.56 11.38 34.42
N GLY A 168 -4.72 12.63 34.81
CA GLY A 168 -4.01 13.29 35.90
C GLY A 168 -3.04 14.40 35.45
N ASP A 169 -2.82 14.58 34.15
CA ASP A 169 -2.01 15.68 33.62
C ASP A 169 -2.63 17.05 33.90
N SER A 170 -1.78 18.04 34.15
CA SER A 170 -2.17 19.43 34.42
C SER A 170 -2.12 20.27 33.14
N ILE A 171 -3.26 20.43 32.48
CA ILE A 171 -3.45 21.25 31.28
C ILE A 171 -3.61 22.72 31.69
N SER A 172 -2.97 23.64 30.97
CA SER A 172 -3.17 25.09 31.11
C SER A 172 -4.01 25.62 29.95
N PHE A 173 -5.09 26.33 30.29
CA PHE A 173 -5.96 27.03 29.35
C PHE A 173 -5.72 28.54 29.46
N ASP A 174 -5.50 29.21 28.33
CA ASP A 174 -5.18 30.64 28.24
C ASP A 174 -6.14 31.34 27.29
N ALA A 175 -6.88 32.33 27.81
CA ALA A 175 -7.89 33.12 27.10
C ALA A 175 -7.41 34.54 26.71
N SER A 176 -6.11 34.83 26.76
CA SER A 176 -5.54 36.17 26.50
C SER A 176 -5.75 36.73 25.09
N GLU A 177 -6.16 35.91 24.12
CA GLU A 177 -6.59 36.34 22.77
C GLU A 177 -8.08 36.76 22.71
N SER A 178 -8.84 36.59 23.81
CA SER A 178 -10.19 37.14 23.94
C SER A 178 -10.15 38.67 23.95
N SER A 179 -11.09 39.32 23.27
CA SER A 179 -11.05 40.77 23.04
C SER A 179 -12.43 41.42 23.00
N ASP A 180 -12.44 42.74 23.16
CA ASP A 180 -13.64 43.58 23.15
C ASP A 180 -13.42 44.75 22.17
N PRO A 181 -14.30 44.98 21.16
CA PRO A 181 -14.12 46.05 20.18
C PRO A 181 -14.30 47.48 20.72
N ASP A 182 -15.15 47.69 21.73
CA ASP A 182 -15.48 49.03 22.27
C ASP A 182 -15.30 49.19 23.79
N GLY A 183 -15.21 48.09 24.56
CA GLY A 183 -14.98 48.07 26.00
C GLY A 183 -13.70 47.36 26.46
N SER A 184 -13.85 46.51 27.47
CA SER A 184 -12.83 45.64 28.05
C SER A 184 -13.43 44.41 28.75
N ILE A 185 -12.75 43.25 28.67
CA ILE A 185 -13.20 42.03 29.34
C ILE A 185 -13.15 42.20 30.88
N ALA A 186 -14.32 42.13 31.51
CA ALA A 186 -14.51 42.25 32.95
C ALA A 186 -14.41 40.91 33.70
N SER A 187 -14.75 39.79 33.06
CA SER A 187 -14.62 38.45 33.64
C SER A 187 -14.49 37.32 32.61
N TYR A 188 -13.80 36.26 33.05
CA TYR A 188 -13.64 34.98 32.36
C TYR A 188 -14.17 33.87 33.28
N GLU A 189 -15.15 33.11 32.82
CA GLU A 189 -15.71 31.94 33.52
C GLU A 189 -15.58 30.69 32.63
N TRP A 190 -15.23 29.56 33.23
CA TRP A 190 -14.93 28.31 32.51
C TRP A 190 -15.81 27.16 32.99
N GLU A 191 -16.39 26.40 32.07
CA GLU A 191 -16.94 25.06 32.32
C GLU A 191 -16.00 24.02 31.71
N LEU A 192 -15.43 23.14 32.53
CA LEU A 192 -14.31 22.26 32.12
C LEU A 192 -14.77 20.87 31.62
N GLY A 193 -16.03 20.71 31.25
CA GLY A 193 -16.60 19.47 30.69
C GLY A 193 -16.86 18.34 31.70
N ASP A 194 -16.11 18.24 32.79
CA ASP A 194 -16.27 17.23 33.85
C ASP A 194 -17.27 17.63 34.97
N GLY A 195 -17.80 18.85 34.90
CA GLY A 195 -18.66 19.45 35.92
C GLY A 195 -17.93 20.31 36.95
N THR A 196 -16.61 20.50 36.81
CA THR A 196 -15.86 21.56 37.50
C THR A 196 -15.94 22.89 36.74
N THR A 197 -15.75 23.99 37.46
CA THR A 197 -15.72 25.34 36.89
C THR A 197 -14.57 26.15 37.49
N ALA A 198 -14.04 27.10 36.70
CA ALA A 198 -12.93 27.96 37.08
C ALA A 198 -13.17 29.41 36.63
N THR A 199 -12.38 30.36 37.14
CA THR A 199 -12.46 31.78 36.76
C THR A 199 -11.06 32.41 36.70
N GLY A 200 -10.86 33.31 35.73
CA GLY A 200 -9.58 33.96 35.43
C GLY A 200 -9.15 33.80 33.98
N GLU A 201 -8.27 34.68 33.51
CA GLU A 201 -7.73 34.75 32.15
C GLU A 201 -6.92 33.49 31.77
N THR A 202 -6.18 32.93 32.73
CA THR A 202 -5.48 31.65 32.61
C THR A 202 -5.92 30.73 33.75
N VAL A 203 -6.24 29.47 33.45
CA VAL A 203 -6.64 28.45 34.44
C VAL A 203 -5.94 27.12 34.16
N SER A 204 -5.75 26.30 35.20
CA SER A 204 -5.13 24.97 35.08
C SER A 204 -6.03 23.88 35.65
N HIS A 205 -6.20 22.77 34.93
CA HIS A 205 -7.06 21.65 35.35
C HIS A 205 -6.45 20.29 35.00
N SER A 206 -6.92 19.24 35.67
CA SER A 206 -6.47 17.86 35.46
C SER A 206 -7.63 16.87 35.51
N TYR A 207 -7.74 16.00 34.51
CA TYR A 207 -8.83 15.03 34.40
C TYR A 207 -8.40 13.65 34.96
N GLU A 208 -9.03 13.20 36.04
CA GLU A 208 -8.69 11.94 36.73
C GLU A 208 -9.15 10.66 35.98
N SER A 209 -9.57 10.75 34.72
CA SER A 209 -10.07 9.64 33.91
C SER A 209 -10.01 9.97 32.41
N ALA A 210 -9.88 8.94 31.57
CA ALA A 210 -9.94 9.08 30.12
C ALA A 210 -11.37 9.36 29.62
N GLY A 211 -11.48 10.19 28.58
CA GLY A 211 -12.75 10.63 27.99
C GLY A 211 -12.61 11.96 27.24
N ASP A 212 -13.66 12.32 26.49
CA ASP A 212 -13.77 13.60 25.80
C ASP A 212 -14.42 14.66 26.70
N TYR A 213 -13.71 15.76 26.94
CA TYR A 213 -14.15 16.86 27.80
C TYR A 213 -14.28 18.15 27.00
N THR A 214 -15.50 18.59 26.72
CA THR A 214 -15.76 19.89 26.08
C THR A 214 -15.56 21.02 27.09
N VAL A 215 -14.41 21.68 27.00
CA VAL A 215 -14.11 22.91 27.73
C VAL A 215 -14.82 24.07 27.04
N THR A 216 -15.51 24.91 27.81
CA THR A 216 -16.18 26.12 27.34
C THR A 216 -15.75 27.32 28.15
N LEU A 217 -15.19 28.31 27.47
CA LEU A 217 -14.94 29.65 27.99
C LEU A 217 -16.22 30.49 27.81
N THR A 218 -16.57 31.28 28.82
CA THR A 218 -17.48 32.42 28.73
C THR A 218 -16.74 33.69 29.13
N VAL A 219 -16.74 34.71 28.28
CA VAL A 219 -16.23 36.05 28.62
C VAL A 219 -17.38 37.04 28.79
N THR A 220 -17.17 38.08 29.59
CA THR A 220 -18.12 39.18 29.81
C THR A 220 -17.39 40.51 29.75
N ASP A 221 -17.93 41.49 29.03
CA ASP A 221 -17.39 42.86 28.94
C ASP A 221 -17.78 43.75 30.15
N ASP A 222 -17.29 44.99 30.21
CA ASP A 222 -17.57 45.93 31.30
C ASP A 222 -18.94 46.65 31.23
N ALA A 223 -19.72 46.43 30.17
CA ALA A 223 -21.13 46.84 30.08
C ALA A 223 -22.13 45.71 30.39
N GLY A 224 -21.71 44.45 30.30
CA GLY A 224 -22.48 43.23 30.57
C GLY A 224 -22.88 42.40 29.34
N GLY A 225 -22.27 42.61 28.17
CA GLY A 225 -22.37 41.67 27.04
C GLY A 225 -21.48 40.44 27.23
N THR A 226 -21.77 39.35 26.50
CA THR A 226 -21.17 38.03 26.74
C THR A 226 -20.91 37.26 25.44
N ALA A 227 -19.82 36.50 25.39
CA ALA A 227 -19.53 35.55 24.31
C ALA A 227 -18.90 34.26 24.85
N THR A 228 -18.93 33.20 24.03
CA THR A 228 -18.48 31.85 24.40
C THR A 228 -17.63 31.22 23.31
N ASP A 229 -16.60 30.49 23.71
CA ASP A 229 -15.76 29.65 22.85
C ASP A 229 -15.66 28.24 23.47
N SER A 230 -15.54 27.19 22.64
CA SER A 230 -15.60 25.79 23.09
C SER A 230 -14.65 24.89 22.30
N THR A 231 -13.81 24.13 23.02
CA THR A 231 -12.91 23.11 22.46
C THR A 231 -13.04 21.80 23.25
N THR A 232 -13.05 20.66 22.55
CA THR A 232 -13.01 19.34 23.20
C THR A 232 -11.56 18.90 23.41
N ILE A 233 -11.21 18.56 24.65
CA ILE A 233 -9.95 17.92 25.02
C ILE A 233 -10.22 16.41 25.15
N SER A 234 -9.53 15.60 24.36
CA SER A 234 -9.60 14.14 24.44
C SER A 234 -8.50 13.63 25.37
N VAL A 235 -8.88 13.20 26.57
CA VAL A 235 -7.98 12.62 27.57
C VAL A 235 -7.88 11.13 27.30
N SER A 236 -6.69 10.63 27.01
CA SER A 236 -6.44 9.22 26.71
C SER A 236 -5.42 8.63 27.68
N SER A 237 -5.71 7.48 28.28
CA SER A 237 -4.72 6.65 29.00
C SER A 237 -3.89 5.87 27.97
N GLY A 238 -3.16 6.62 27.15
CA GLY A 238 -2.91 6.29 25.75
C GLY A 238 -1.44 6.30 25.38
N ASN A 239 -0.61 5.66 26.21
CA ASN A 239 0.65 5.11 25.78
C ASN A 239 0.40 3.67 25.26
N ALA A 240 0.60 3.43 23.96
CA ALA A 240 0.69 2.07 23.44
C ALA A 240 2.01 1.44 23.91
N ALA A 241 2.03 0.11 24.11
CA ALA A 241 3.31 -0.57 24.27
C ALA A 241 4.08 -0.54 22.93
N PRO A 242 5.42 -0.52 22.94
CA PRO A 242 6.22 -0.62 21.73
C PRO A 242 5.94 -1.95 21.01
N ASP A 243 6.22 -2.02 19.71
CA ASP A 243 6.26 -3.28 18.96
C ASP A 243 7.65 -3.88 19.10
N ALA A 244 7.78 -5.00 19.82
CA ALA A 244 9.05 -5.70 19.95
C ALA A 244 9.32 -6.54 18.70
N SER A 245 10.42 -6.27 18.00
CA SER A 245 10.77 -6.97 16.75
C SER A 245 12.28 -7.02 16.53
N PHE A 246 12.79 -8.18 16.11
CA PHE A 246 14.21 -8.39 15.84
C PHE A 246 14.48 -9.42 14.75
N THR A 247 15.67 -9.33 14.14
CA THR A 247 16.19 -10.31 13.19
C THR A 247 17.33 -11.13 13.80
N VAL A 248 17.56 -12.33 13.25
CA VAL A 248 18.60 -13.27 13.68
C VAL A 248 19.47 -13.66 12.49
N SER A 249 20.80 -13.60 12.63
CA SER A 249 21.73 -13.93 11.54
C SER A 249 23.03 -14.59 12.03
N PRO A 250 23.38 -15.82 11.59
CA PRO A 250 22.54 -16.75 10.83
C PRO A 250 21.36 -17.29 11.66
N SER A 251 20.30 -17.75 11.00
CA SER A 251 19.10 -18.30 11.67
C SER A 251 19.25 -19.77 12.12
N ASN A 252 20.19 -20.52 11.54
CA ASN A 252 20.56 -21.88 11.94
C ASN A 252 22.09 -21.99 12.10
N PRO A 253 22.69 -21.39 13.15
CA PRO A 253 24.13 -21.44 13.41
C PRO A 253 24.65 -22.85 13.69
N ALA A 254 25.92 -23.08 13.37
CA ALA A 254 26.69 -24.20 13.93
C ALA A 254 27.07 -23.95 15.41
N PRO A 255 27.49 -24.98 16.19
CA PRO A 255 27.95 -24.78 17.55
C PRO A 255 29.26 -23.97 17.56
N ASP A 256 29.42 -23.10 18.57
CA ASP A 256 30.45 -22.04 18.65
C ASP A 256 30.39 -20.97 17.54
N GLU A 257 29.38 -20.95 16.65
CA GLU A 257 29.20 -19.88 15.65
C GLU A 257 28.58 -18.61 16.28
N SER A 258 28.97 -17.44 15.76
CA SER A 258 28.53 -16.13 16.25
C SER A 258 27.22 -15.71 15.58
N VAL A 259 26.11 -15.85 16.30
CA VAL A 259 24.81 -15.26 15.95
C VAL A 259 24.83 -13.77 16.24
N THR A 260 24.19 -12.99 15.38
CA THR A 260 23.86 -11.57 15.59
C THR A 260 22.36 -11.42 15.71
N PHE A 261 21.92 -10.63 16.68
CA PHE A 261 20.54 -10.24 16.94
C PHE A 261 20.44 -8.72 16.81
N ASP A 262 19.49 -8.22 16.03
CA ASP A 262 19.37 -6.80 15.70
C ASP A 262 17.91 -6.34 15.79
N THR A 263 17.66 -5.30 16.59
CA THR A 263 16.31 -4.76 16.88
C THR A 263 15.89 -3.63 15.92
N ALA A 264 16.52 -3.49 14.75
CA ALA A 264 16.26 -2.41 13.80
C ALA A 264 14.79 -2.24 13.36
N ASP A 265 13.97 -3.29 13.48
CA ASP A 265 12.55 -3.30 13.15
C ASP A 265 11.62 -3.09 14.37
N SER A 266 12.15 -3.03 15.61
CA SER A 266 11.37 -2.63 16.80
C SER A 266 10.92 -1.18 16.67
N SER A 267 9.70 -0.87 17.11
CA SER A 267 9.13 0.48 16.96
C SER A 267 8.22 0.90 18.12
N ASP A 268 7.86 2.18 18.12
CA ASP A 268 6.93 2.80 19.05
C ASP A 268 6.06 3.78 18.24
N SER A 269 4.75 3.80 18.49
CA SER A 269 3.78 4.59 17.72
C SER A 269 3.55 6.00 18.27
N ASP A 270 3.92 6.27 19.52
CA ASP A 270 3.55 7.48 20.26
C ASP A 270 4.65 8.02 21.20
N GLY A 271 5.59 7.18 21.62
CA GLY A 271 6.78 7.53 22.41
C GLY A 271 8.11 7.23 21.71
N THR A 272 9.09 6.82 22.51
CA THR A 272 10.40 6.30 22.10
C THR A 272 10.86 5.15 23.00
N ILE A 273 11.52 4.14 22.41
CA ILE A 273 12.09 3.02 23.16
C ILE A 273 13.22 3.51 24.10
N GLU A 274 13.07 3.33 25.41
CA GLU A 274 14.11 3.60 26.42
C GLU A 274 15.11 2.42 26.53
N SER A 275 14.65 1.17 26.40
CA SER A 275 15.53 0.01 26.61
C SER A 275 15.16 -1.29 25.89
N TYR A 276 16.19 -2.13 25.71
CA TYR A 276 16.15 -3.47 25.11
C TYR A 276 16.84 -4.47 26.04
N GLU A 277 16.12 -5.48 26.53
CA GLU A 277 16.64 -6.57 27.37
C GLU A 277 16.43 -7.93 26.68
N TRP A 278 17.42 -8.82 26.77
CA TRP A 278 17.43 -10.11 26.08
C TRP A 278 17.60 -11.28 27.05
N ASP A 279 16.80 -12.36 26.88
CA ASP A 279 17.16 -13.72 27.31
C ASP A 279 17.52 -14.54 26.07
N LEU A 280 18.69 -15.17 26.09
CA LEU A 280 19.25 -15.88 24.93
C LEU A 280 18.89 -17.37 24.92
N GLY A 281 18.03 -17.84 25.82
CA GLY A 281 17.46 -19.19 25.85
C GLY A 281 18.38 -20.26 26.46
N ASP A 282 19.69 -20.00 26.56
CA ASP A 282 20.67 -20.85 27.25
C ASP A 282 20.86 -20.49 28.73
N GLY A 283 20.15 -19.45 29.21
CA GLY A 283 20.29 -18.87 30.55
C GLY A 283 21.34 -17.76 30.66
N THR A 284 21.85 -17.26 29.53
CA THR A 284 22.55 -15.97 29.45
C THR A 284 21.61 -14.84 29.04
N THR A 285 21.93 -13.62 29.45
CA THR A 285 21.15 -12.41 29.14
C THR A 285 22.03 -11.28 28.64
N ALA A 286 21.46 -10.38 27.84
CA ALA A 286 22.15 -9.24 27.23
C ALA A 286 21.25 -7.99 27.19
N THR A 287 21.81 -6.84 26.81
CA THR A 287 21.06 -5.57 26.66
C THR A 287 21.59 -4.74 25.48
N GLY A 288 20.69 -4.01 24.82
CA GLY A 288 20.99 -3.10 23.70
C GLY A 288 20.48 -3.55 22.32
N GLU A 289 20.49 -2.60 21.38
CA GLU A 289 19.94 -2.69 20.00
C GLU A 289 20.55 -3.80 19.13
N THR A 290 21.83 -4.12 19.34
CA THR A 290 22.52 -5.20 18.62
C THR A 290 23.31 -6.06 19.60
N VAL A 291 23.04 -7.36 19.62
CA VAL A 291 23.69 -8.34 20.49
C VAL A 291 24.34 -9.42 19.63
N THR A 292 25.47 -9.96 20.07
CA THR A 292 26.11 -11.14 19.45
C THR A 292 26.33 -12.23 20.49
N HIS A 293 25.93 -13.46 20.18
CA HIS A 293 26.07 -14.62 21.07
C HIS A 293 26.52 -15.87 20.30
N SER A 294 26.93 -16.93 21.00
CA SER A 294 27.36 -18.20 20.40
C SER A 294 27.06 -19.37 21.34
N TYR A 295 26.42 -20.42 20.82
CA TYR A 295 25.95 -21.56 21.61
C TYR A 295 26.96 -22.73 21.59
N GLU A 296 27.38 -23.23 22.76
CA GLU A 296 28.38 -24.33 22.91
C GLU A 296 27.86 -25.71 22.42
N SER A 297 26.58 -25.84 22.06
CA SER A 297 25.97 -27.12 21.70
C SER A 297 24.75 -26.96 20.78
N ALA A 298 24.46 -28.03 20.04
CA ALA A 298 23.26 -28.13 19.23
C ALA A 298 21.98 -28.23 20.08
N GLY A 299 20.88 -27.68 19.58
CA GLY A 299 19.57 -27.64 20.25
C GLY A 299 18.78 -26.38 19.92
N ASP A 300 17.52 -26.35 20.35
CA ASP A 300 16.62 -25.21 20.14
C ASP A 300 16.70 -24.24 21.33
N TYR A 301 16.99 -22.96 21.04
CA TYR A 301 17.10 -21.90 22.03
C TYR A 301 16.04 -20.83 21.77
N THR A 302 15.02 -20.75 22.63
CA THR A 302 14.04 -19.66 22.58
C THR A 302 14.70 -18.37 23.05
N VAL A 303 15.00 -17.47 22.10
CA VAL A 303 15.51 -16.13 22.37
C VAL A 303 14.33 -15.19 22.54
N SER A 304 14.36 -14.40 23.61
CA SER A 304 13.33 -13.42 23.94
C SER A 304 13.93 -12.02 23.98
N LEU A 305 13.29 -11.08 23.27
CA LEU A 305 13.56 -9.65 23.35
C LEU A 305 12.40 -8.98 24.10
N THR A 306 12.70 -8.31 25.20
CA THR A 306 11.79 -7.35 25.86
C THR A 306 12.19 -5.94 25.48
N VAL A 307 11.21 -5.14 25.01
CA VAL A 307 11.38 -3.72 24.67
C VAL A 307 10.55 -2.89 25.65
N THR A 308 11.05 -1.73 26.09
CA THR A 308 10.34 -0.81 27.00
C THR A 308 10.45 0.63 26.51
N ASP A 309 9.33 1.35 26.48
CA ASP A 309 9.20 2.76 26.05
C ASP A 309 9.57 3.78 27.16
N ASP A 310 9.57 5.08 26.84
CA ASP A 310 9.89 6.16 27.79
C ASP A 310 8.75 6.55 28.77
N ALA A 311 7.55 5.97 28.62
CA ALA A 311 6.50 6.01 29.65
C ALA A 311 6.57 4.81 30.62
N GLY A 312 7.27 3.73 30.24
CA GLY A 312 7.46 2.51 31.00
C GLY A 312 6.46 1.39 30.72
N ALA A 313 5.79 1.37 29.56
CA ALA A 313 5.15 0.14 29.06
C ALA A 313 6.12 -0.69 28.21
N SER A 314 5.77 -1.94 27.95
CA SER A 314 6.71 -2.94 27.43
C SER A 314 6.02 -4.05 26.67
N ASP A 315 6.67 -4.53 25.61
CA ASP A 315 6.27 -5.70 24.82
C ASP A 315 7.40 -6.75 24.78
N THR A 316 7.10 -7.96 24.29
CA THR A 316 8.08 -9.06 24.23
C THR A 316 7.88 -9.97 23.03
N ASN A 317 8.93 -10.12 22.23
CA ASN A 317 9.00 -11.00 21.08
C ASN A 317 9.85 -12.25 21.41
N GLU A 318 9.45 -13.42 20.92
CA GLU A 318 10.20 -14.68 21.09
C GLU A 318 10.43 -15.36 19.74
N THR A 319 11.68 -15.73 19.45
CA THR A 319 12.08 -16.49 18.26
C THR A 319 12.94 -17.67 18.68
N VAL A 320 12.72 -18.85 18.08
CA VAL A 320 13.58 -20.02 18.31
C VAL A 320 14.78 -19.97 17.39
N VAL A 321 15.99 -19.98 17.97
CA VAL A 321 17.24 -20.22 17.26
C VAL A 321 17.57 -21.70 17.42
N SER A 322 17.33 -22.48 16.37
CA SER A 322 17.86 -23.84 16.29
C SER A 322 19.36 -23.77 16.00
N VAL A 323 20.16 -24.40 16.84
CA VAL A 323 21.60 -24.58 16.62
C VAL A 323 21.79 -26.00 16.11
N GLY A 324 22.18 -26.13 14.84
CA GLY A 324 22.40 -27.43 14.23
C GLY A 324 23.59 -28.16 14.85
N ASP A 325 23.49 -29.48 15.04
CA ASP A 325 24.69 -30.31 15.03
C ASP A 325 25.25 -30.26 13.60
N SER A 326 26.57 -30.32 13.38
CA SER A 326 27.17 -30.26 12.02
C SER A 326 26.96 -31.53 11.17
N SER A 327 25.82 -32.20 11.38
CA SER A 327 25.27 -33.35 10.69
C SER A 327 23.76 -33.41 11.01
N GLY A 328 22.97 -32.53 10.38
CA GLY A 328 21.59 -32.27 10.80
C GLY A 328 20.67 -31.71 9.71
N GLY A 329 20.85 -32.09 8.44
CA GLY A 329 19.83 -31.84 7.42
C GLY A 329 18.56 -32.63 7.76
N THR A 330 17.40 -31.98 7.67
CA THR A 330 16.09 -32.59 7.96
C THR A 330 15.76 -33.66 6.91
N GLU A 331 15.21 -34.81 7.29
CA GLU A 331 14.75 -35.86 6.34
C GLU A 331 13.45 -35.46 5.59
N GLY A 332 13.45 -34.29 4.97
CA GLY A 332 12.66 -34.03 3.76
C GLY A 332 13.54 -34.34 2.56
N THR A 333 13.17 -35.35 1.75
CA THR A 333 13.87 -35.64 0.50
C THR A 333 13.49 -34.57 -0.53
N THR A 334 14.35 -33.56 -0.73
CA THR A 334 14.13 -32.58 -1.79
C THR A 334 14.12 -33.27 -3.14
N GLU A 335 13.05 -33.07 -3.91
CA GLU A 335 13.00 -33.59 -5.28
C GLU A 335 13.89 -32.69 -6.17
N PHE A 336 15.01 -33.22 -6.70
CA PHE A 336 15.77 -32.55 -7.75
C PHE A 336 15.30 -33.03 -9.14
N ALA A 337 14.58 -32.17 -9.85
CA ALA A 337 13.96 -32.50 -11.14
C ALA A 337 14.27 -31.43 -12.22
N PRO A 338 15.50 -31.38 -12.78
CA PRO A 338 15.91 -30.36 -13.75
C PRO A 338 15.04 -30.38 -15.01
N TYR A 339 14.88 -29.22 -15.67
CA TYR A 339 14.11 -29.15 -16.91
C TYR A 339 14.88 -29.77 -18.08
N ASN A 340 14.26 -30.70 -18.80
CA ASN A 340 14.70 -31.21 -20.10
C ASN A 340 13.69 -30.80 -21.18
N TYR A 341 14.13 -30.09 -22.23
CA TYR A 341 13.25 -29.79 -23.37
C TYR A 341 13.46 -30.86 -24.44
N VAL A 342 12.49 -31.75 -24.57
CA VAL A 342 12.60 -33.05 -25.27
C VAL A 342 12.92 -32.98 -26.77
N PHE A 343 12.94 -31.79 -27.36
CA PHE A 343 13.31 -31.54 -28.75
C PHE A 343 14.58 -30.69 -28.92
N THR A 344 15.33 -30.40 -27.85
CA THR A 344 16.62 -29.70 -27.95
C THR A 344 17.61 -30.55 -28.74
N ASP A 345 17.90 -31.77 -28.27
CA ASP A 345 18.92 -32.65 -28.84
C ASP A 345 18.38 -34.06 -29.17
N PRO A 346 17.58 -34.22 -30.25
CA PRO A 346 16.92 -35.48 -30.60
C PRO A 346 17.86 -36.59 -31.11
N GLU A 347 19.17 -36.48 -30.87
CA GLU A 347 20.15 -37.57 -31.01
C GLU A 347 20.56 -38.18 -29.65
N THR A 348 20.20 -37.53 -28.53
CA THR A 348 20.42 -37.97 -27.14
C THR A 348 19.07 -38.37 -26.53
N THR A 349 18.96 -39.55 -25.90
CA THR A 349 17.69 -39.95 -25.24
C THR A 349 17.59 -39.41 -23.82
N LEU A 350 16.38 -39.26 -23.29
CA LEU A 350 16.13 -38.92 -21.87
C LEU A 350 16.88 -39.84 -20.91
N VAL A 351 16.96 -41.14 -21.23
CA VAL A 351 17.73 -42.12 -20.45
C VAL A 351 19.23 -41.80 -20.50
N ASP A 352 19.81 -41.63 -21.69
CA ASP A 352 21.23 -41.28 -21.83
C ASP A 352 21.55 -39.94 -21.13
N HIS A 353 20.63 -38.97 -21.18
CA HIS A 353 20.80 -37.63 -20.61
C HIS A 353 20.77 -37.68 -19.08
N ALA A 354 19.78 -38.34 -18.50
CA ALA A 354 19.64 -38.49 -17.05
C ALA A 354 20.70 -39.43 -16.44
N GLU A 355 21.11 -40.51 -17.12
CA GLU A 355 22.23 -41.37 -16.68
C GLU A 355 23.56 -40.59 -16.64
N GLN A 356 23.80 -39.70 -17.60
CA GLN A 356 25.01 -38.86 -17.63
C GLN A 356 24.98 -37.74 -16.59
N ALA A 357 23.80 -37.16 -16.36
CA ALA A 357 23.59 -36.11 -15.38
C ALA A 357 23.49 -36.63 -13.93
N GLY A 358 23.11 -37.89 -13.72
CA GLY A 358 22.92 -38.51 -12.41
C GLY A 358 21.57 -38.21 -11.73
N ASN A 359 20.54 -37.80 -12.48
CA ASN A 359 19.26 -37.39 -11.89
C ASN A 359 18.30 -38.57 -11.67
N ASP A 360 17.63 -38.59 -10.52
CA ASP A 360 16.57 -39.55 -10.20
C ASP A 360 15.16 -39.05 -10.62
N SER A 361 14.93 -37.73 -10.68
CA SER A 361 13.75 -37.10 -11.28
C SER A 361 14.13 -36.18 -12.46
N VAL A 362 13.24 -36.01 -13.45
CA VAL A 362 13.39 -35.01 -14.54
C VAL A 362 12.05 -34.34 -14.86
N THR A 363 12.08 -33.01 -15.05
CA THR A 363 10.92 -32.25 -15.53
C THR A 363 10.98 -32.12 -17.05
N THR A 364 10.12 -32.86 -17.76
CA THR A 364 10.08 -32.85 -19.22
C THR A 364 9.14 -31.77 -19.76
N ALA A 365 9.63 -30.99 -20.72
CA ALA A 365 9.01 -29.73 -21.14
C ALA A 365 8.92 -29.61 -22.68
N PHE A 366 7.92 -28.96 -23.28
CA PHE A 366 6.66 -28.44 -22.70
C PHE A 366 5.46 -29.02 -23.45
N VAL A 367 4.37 -29.32 -22.73
CA VAL A 367 3.05 -29.61 -23.32
C VAL A 367 2.22 -28.33 -23.42
N LEU A 368 1.65 -28.09 -24.59
CA LEU A 368 0.91 -26.89 -24.96
C LEU A 368 -0.35 -27.29 -25.75
N SER A 369 -1.11 -26.31 -26.23
CA SER A 369 -2.22 -26.55 -27.16
C SER A 369 -1.76 -26.55 -28.62
N ASP A 370 -2.34 -27.44 -29.42
CA ASP A 370 -2.24 -27.47 -30.88
C ASP A 370 -3.01 -26.33 -31.62
N GLY A 371 -3.65 -25.42 -30.89
CA GLY A 371 -4.57 -24.41 -31.45
C GLY A 371 -5.98 -24.93 -31.76
N ASN A 372 -6.35 -26.10 -31.23
CA ASN A 372 -7.72 -26.61 -31.14
C ASN A 372 -8.03 -27.11 -29.71
N GLY A 373 -7.26 -26.70 -28.71
CA GLY A 373 -7.32 -27.14 -27.32
C GLY A 373 -6.84 -28.57 -27.06
N ASN A 374 -6.19 -29.26 -28.00
CA ASN A 374 -5.64 -30.62 -27.79
C ASN A 374 -4.22 -30.54 -27.20
N ALA A 375 -3.82 -31.49 -26.35
CA ALA A 375 -2.47 -31.55 -25.78
C ALA A 375 -1.41 -31.96 -26.82
N ALA A 376 -0.38 -31.13 -27.00
CA ALA A 376 0.72 -31.33 -27.95
C ALA A 376 2.07 -30.83 -27.41
N TRP A 377 3.15 -31.57 -27.66
CA TRP A 377 4.50 -31.14 -27.30
C TRP A 377 4.94 -29.96 -28.18
N GLY A 378 5.40 -28.88 -27.54
CA GLY A 378 5.71 -27.61 -28.21
C GLY A 378 4.50 -26.89 -28.84
N GLY A 379 3.29 -27.43 -28.70
CA GLY A 379 2.08 -26.90 -29.36
C GLY A 379 1.97 -27.26 -30.85
N GLU A 380 2.81 -28.16 -31.36
CA GLU A 380 2.83 -28.54 -32.77
C GLU A 380 1.78 -29.61 -33.09
N ALA A 381 0.94 -29.37 -34.10
CA ALA A 381 -0.21 -30.20 -34.42
C ALA A 381 0.13 -31.60 -35.01
N ASP A 382 1.40 -31.94 -35.18
CA ASP A 382 1.89 -33.31 -35.46
C ASP A 382 2.67 -33.94 -34.29
N GLN A 383 2.76 -33.25 -33.14
CA GLN A 383 3.36 -33.72 -31.89
C GLN A 383 2.31 -33.90 -30.78
N LEU A 384 1.09 -34.32 -31.13
CA LEU A 384 0.03 -34.64 -30.17
C LEU A 384 0.53 -35.65 -29.13
N VAL A 385 0.02 -35.54 -27.90
CA VAL A 385 0.28 -36.49 -26.81
C VAL A 385 -0.10 -37.90 -27.27
N GLY A 386 0.85 -38.84 -27.12
CA GLY A 386 0.75 -40.21 -27.62
C GLY A 386 1.16 -40.41 -29.10
N GLU A 387 1.21 -39.36 -29.93
CA GLU A 387 1.69 -39.44 -31.32
C GLU A 387 3.17 -39.01 -31.47
N ALA A 388 3.68 -38.15 -30.59
CA ALA A 388 5.07 -37.63 -30.57
C ALA A 388 6.18 -38.69 -30.32
N GLY A 389 5.86 -39.98 -30.19
CA GLY A 389 6.84 -41.07 -30.06
C GLY A 389 7.50 -41.28 -28.69
N LEU A 390 7.56 -40.23 -27.86
CA LEU A 390 8.25 -40.19 -26.54
C LEU A 390 7.85 -41.29 -25.53
N GLN A 391 6.67 -41.91 -25.68
CA GLN A 391 6.13 -42.88 -24.71
C GLN A 391 7.08 -44.06 -24.42
N SER A 392 7.77 -44.59 -25.44
CA SER A 392 8.66 -45.74 -25.26
C SER A 392 9.98 -45.39 -24.56
N GLU A 393 10.33 -44.11 -24.54
CA GLU A 393 11.54 -43.54 -23.96
C GLU A 393 11.30 -43.13 -22.50
N PHE A 394 10.17 -42.48 -22.24
CA PHE A 394 9.71 -42.16 -20.88
C PHE A 394 9.51 -43.44 -20.06
N GLN A 395 8.84 -44.46 -20.63
CA GLN A 395 8.73 -45.79 -20.01
C GLN A 395 10.10 -46.44 -19.75
N ALA A 396 11.10 -46.22 -20.61
CA ALA A 396 12.45 -46.79 -20.42
C ALA A 396 13.23 -46.11 -19.29
N TYR A 397 12.93 -44.85 -18.96
CA TYR A 397 13.46 -44.17 -17.77
C TYR A 397 12.72 -44.62 -16.49
N GLN A 398 11.40 -44.68 -16.54
CA GLN A 398 10.55 -45.18 -15.44
C GLN A 398 10.83 -46.66 -15.09
N ASP A 399 11.08 -47.51 -16.07
CA ASP A 399 11.47 -48.93 -15.88
C ASP A 399 12.80 -49.09 -15.12
N GLN A 400 13.61 -48.03 -15.03
CA GLN A 400 14.88 -47.99 -14.28
C GLN A 400 14.74 -47.38 -12.88
N GLY A 401 13.56 -46.82 -12.57
CA GLY A 401 13.23 -46.17 -11.29
C GLY A 401 13.14 -44.64 -11.35
N GLY A 402 13.40 -44.02 -12.51
CA GLY A 402 13.39 -42.57 -12.67
C GLY A 402 11.98 -41.97 -12.70
N THR A 403 11.80 -40.82 -12.06
CA THR A 403 10.53 -40.10 -11.96
C THR A 403 10.42 -39.03 -13.05
N ILE A 404 9.24 -38.91 -13.67
CA ILE A 404 8.98 -37.91 -14.72
C ILE A 404 7.87 -36.97 -14.26
N ILE A 405 8.20 -35.67 -14.23
CA ILE A 405 7.24 -34.58 -14.15
C ILE A 405 6.96 -34.12 -15.59
N ILE A 406 5.69 -33.88 -15.95
CA ILE A 406 5.33 -33.28 -17.25
C ILE A 406 4.97 -31.82 -17.03
N SER A 407 5.73 -30.90 -17.63
CA SER A 407 5.46 -29.47 -17.55
C SER A 407 4.61 -28.97 -18.72
N PHE A 408 3.55 -28.22 -18.41
CA PHE A 408 2.74 -27.49 -19.37
C PHE A 408 3.09 -25.99 -19.34
N GLY A 409 3.35 -25.38 -20.51
CA GLY A 409 3.50 -23.93 -20.62
C GLY A 409 4.88 -23.45 -21.08
N GLY A 410 5.51 -22.62 -20.25
CA GLY A 410 6.77 -21.94 -20.54
C GLY A 410 6.61 -20.64 -21.33
N ALA A 411 7.75 -20.00 -21.61
CA ALA A 411 7.87 -18.65 -22.19
C ALA A 411 7.10 -18.39 -23.50
N VAL A 412 6.82 -19.42 -24.30
CA VAL A 412 6.23 -19.28 -25.63
C VAL A 412 5.27 -20.44 -25.90
N GLY A 413 4.01 -20.12 -26.15
CA GLY A 413 2.97 -21.07 -26.55
C GLY A 413 1.57 -20.56 -26.25
N THR A 414 0.57 -21.41 -26.50
CA THR A 414 -0.79 -21.25 -25.99
C THR A 414 -1.09 -22.43 -25.09
N MET A 415 -1.43 -22.21 -23.82
CA MET A 415 -1.86 -23.29 -22.93
C MET A 415 -3.25 -23.81 -23.33
N ILE A 416 -3.56 -25.07 -23.01
CA ILE A 416 -4.87 -25.68 -23.27
C ILE A 416 -6.02 -24.84 -22.68
N ALA A 417 -5.86 -24.35 -21.44
CA ALA A 417 -6.83 -23.46 -20.79
C ALA A 417 -6.91 -22.04 -21.39
N GLN A 418 -5.99 -21.63 -22.26
CA GLN A 418 -6.10 -20.37 -23.02
C GLN A 418 -6.83 -20.58 -24.36
N ASP A 419 -6.65 -21.75 -24.99
CA ASP A 419 -7.21 -22.05 -26.31
C ASP A 419 -8.68 -22.53 -26.26
N THR A 420 -9.08 -23.24 -25.20
CA THR A 420 -10.47 -23.66 -24.98
C THR A 420 -11.04 -23.18 -23.64
N THR A 421 -12.34 -22.85 -23.62
CA THR A 421 -13.12 -22.51 -22.42
C THR A 421 -13.90 -23.70 -21.85
N ASP A 422 -13.74 -24.88 -22.42
CA ASP A 422 -14.42 -26.11 -22.03
C ASP A 422 -13.62 -26.84 -20.93
N ILE A 423 -14.13 -26.83 -19.69
CA ILE A 423 -13.46 -27.38 -18.50
C ILE A 423 -13.40 -28.90 -18.56
N ASP A 424 -14.47 -29.57 -19.02
CA ASP A 424 -14.47 -31.02 -19.26
C ASP A 424 -13.35 -31.38 -20.24
N LYS A 425 -13.17 -30.57 -21.31
CA LYS A 425 -12.04 -30.76 -22.23
C LYS A 425 -10.70 -30.55 -21.54
N ILE A 426 -10.48 -29.43 -20.84
CA ILE A 426 -9.20 -29.14 -20.15
C ILE A 426 -8.81 -30.32 -19.25
N LYS A 427 -9.75 -30.82 -18.43
CA LYS A 427 -9.54 -32.01 -17.57
C LYS A 427 -9.17 -33.25 -18.37
N SER A 428 -9.87 -33.52 -19.48
CA SER A 428 -9.63 -34.71 -20.31
C SER A 428 -8.26 -34.70 -21.02
N GLU A 429 -7.71 -33.52 -21.33
CA GLU A 429 -6.39 -33.36 -21.96
C GLU A 429 -5.26 -33.47 -20.92
N TYR A 430 -5.52 -33.12 -19.65
CA TYR A 430 -4.59 -33.41 -18.55
C TYR A 430 -4.60 -34.90 -18.18
N GLN A 431 -5.78 -35.55 -18.16
CA GLN A 431 -5.87 -37.00 -18.01
C GLN A 431 -5.19 -37.75 -19.16
N SER A 432 -5.27 -37.25 -20.40
CA SER A 432 -4.64 -37.93 -21.56
C SER A 432 -3.10 -37.97 -21.43
N VAL A 433 -2.48 -36.95 -20.82
CA VAL A 433 -1.05 -36.93 -20.48
C VAL A 433 -0.73 -37.96 -19.39
N ILE A 434 -1.50 -37.99 -18.30
CA ILE A 434 -1.37 -38.98 -17.21
C ILE A 434 -1.48 -40.41 -17.76
N ASP A 435 -2.55 -40.72 -18.50
CA ASP A 435 -2.83 -42.04 -19.08
C ASP A 435 -1.78 -42.47 -20.12
N THR A 436 -1.20 -41.51 -20.86
CA THR A 436 -0.20 -41.80 -21.91
C THR A 436 1.17 -42.11 -21.32
N TYR A 437 1.61 -41.34 -20.32
CA TYR A 437 2.98 -41.41 -19.80
C TYR A 437 3.10 -42.06 -18.43
N GLY A 438 1.99 -42.47 -17.80
CA GLY A 438 2.00 -43.15 -16.50
C GLY A 438 2.51 -42.27 -15.34
N VAL A 439 2.43 -40.95 -15.50
CA VAL A 439 2.98 -39.96 -14.55
C VAL A 439 1.98 -39.62 -13.45
N THR A 440 2.49 -39.31 -12.26
CA THR A 440 1.71 -38.88 -11.10
C THR A 440 2.01 -37.44 -10.68
N HIS A 441 2.71 -36.67 -11.52
CA HIS A 441 3.04 -35.26 -11.26
C HIS A 441 2.93 -34.44 -12.55
N LEU A 442 2.06 -33.43 -12.54
CA LEU A 442 1.97 -32.41 -13.58
C LEU A 442 2.45 -31.05 -13.06
N ASP A 443 3.30 -30.39 -13.82
CA ASP A 443 3.79 -29.03 -13.57
C ASP A 443 3.12 -28.02 -14.52
N PHE A 444 2.86 -26.81 -14.03
CA PHE A 444 2.27 -25.73 -14.81
C PHE A 444 3.16 -24.49 -14.76
N ASP A 445 4.01 -24.33 -15.78
CA ASP A 445 4.87 -23.17 -15.99
C ASP A 445 4.07 -21.98 -16.56
N ILE A 446 3.49 -21.18 -15.67
CA ILE A 446 2.57 -20.09 -15.98
C ILE A 446 3.33 -18.77 -16.10
N GLU A 447 3.84 -18.55 -17.33
CA GLU A 447 4.44 -17.29 -17.74
C GLU A 447 3.41 -16.23 -18.21
N SER A 448 2.17 -16.61 -18.51
CA SER A 448 1.13 -15.75 -19.09
C SER A 448 0.09 -15.26 -18.07
N VAL A 449 -0.18 -13.95 -18.05
CA VAL A 449 -1.09 -13.28 -17.08
C VAL A 449 -2.59 -13.44 -17.40
N ASP A 450 -3.02 -14.60 -17.86
CA ASP A 450 -4.43 -14.87 -18.20
C ASP A 450 -5.17 -15.51 -17.01
N GLU A 451 -5.66 -14.66 -16.11
CA GLU A 451 -6.45 -15.04 -14.92
C GLU A 451 -7.66 -15.91 -15.27
N ALA A 452 -8.34 -15.63 -16.38
CA ALA A 452 -9.50 -16.42 -16.80
C ALA A 452 -9.09 -17.83 -17.26
N ALA A 453 -7.87 -18.02 -17.77
CA ALA A 453 -7.30 -19.34 -18.06
C ALA A 453 -6.75 -20.05 -16.81
N VAL A 454 -6.30 -19.31 -15.80
CA VAL A 454 -5.91 -19.85 -14.48
C VAL A 454 -7.14 -20.43 -13.77
N ASP A 455 -8.23 -19.69 -13.65
CA ASP A 455 -9.45 -20.15 -12.96
C ASP A 455 -10.04 -21.45 -13.57
N ARG A 456 -10.16 -21.50 -14.90
CA ARG A 456 -10.67 -22.70 -15.62
C ARG A 456 -9.71 -23.89 -15.58
N ARG A 457 -8.41 -23.65 -15.43
CA ARG A 457 -7.41 -24.70 -15.18
C ARG A 457 -7.57 -25.27 -13.78
N ASN A 458 -7.67 -24.41 -12.77
CA ASN A 458 -7.72 -24.83 -11.37
C ASN A 458 -9.02 -25.56 -11.04
N GLN A 459 -10.14 -25.17 -11.66
CA GLN A 459 -11.40 -25.93 -11.65
C GLN A 459 -11.23 -27.35 -12.24
N ALA A 460 -10.53 -27.48 -13.38
CA ALA A 460 -10.24 -28.79 -13.97
C ALA A 460 -9.29 -29.62 -13.10
N LEU A 461 -8.30 -29.01 -12.45
CA LEU A 461 -7.30 -29.69 -11.62
C LEU A 461 -7.87 -30.22 -10.31
N ALA A 462 -8.71 -29.45 -9.61
CA ALA A 462 -9.38 -29.90 -8.39
C ALA A 462 -10.29 -31.12 -8.65
N GLU A 463 -10.98 -31.15 -9.79
CA GLU A 463 -11.74 -32.33 -10.21
C GLU A 463 -10.82 -33.49 -10.62
N LEU A 464 -9.73 -33.22 -11.35
CA LEU A 464 -8.75 -34.23 -11.77
C LEU A 464 -8.07 -34.94 -10.59
N GLN A 465 -7.68 -34.22 -9.55
CA GLN A 465 -7.12 -34.80 -8.32
C GLN A 465 -8.18 -35.60 -7.54
N SER A 466 -9.46 -35.20 -7.59
CA SER A 466 -10.54 -36.01 -7.01
C SER A 466 -10.76 -37.36 -7.71
N GLU A 467 -10.36 -37.46 -8.98
CA GLU A 467 -10.36 -38.69 -9.78
C GLU A 467 -9.03 -39.46 -9.69
N ASN A 468 -7.91 -38.76 -9.45
CA ASN A 468 -6.55 -39.29 -9.36
C ASN A 468 -5.89 -38.88 -8.02
N PRO A 469 -6.15 -39.58 -6.91
CA PRO A 469 -5.76 -39.13 -5.56
C PRO A 469 -4.25 -39.19 -5.27
N ASP A 470 -3.46 -39.78 -6.16
CA ASP A 470 -1.98 -39.82 -6.08
C ASP A 470 -1.32 -38.71 -6.95
N LEU A 471 -2.10 -37.77 -7.51
CA LEU A 471 -1.64 -36.74 -8.44
C LEU A 471 -1.08 -35.50 -7.73
N LYS A 472 0.25 -35.35 -7.76
CA LYS A 472 0.96 -34.09 -7.47
C LYS A 472 0.66 -33.03 -8.54
N VAL A 473 0.43 -31.79 -8.11
CA VAL A 473 0.34 -30.60 -8.98
C VAL A 473 1.36 -29.56 -8.50
N SER A 474 2.22 -29.07 -9.39
CA SER A 474 3.08 -27.91 -9.13
C SER A 474 2.79 -26.74 -10.05
N TYR A 475 3.04 -25.53 -9.56
CA TYR A 475 3.00 -24.30 -10.35
C TYR A 475 4.40 -23.71 -10.45
N THR A 476 4.92 -23.59 -11.66
CA THR A 476 6.19 -22.92 -11.94
C THR A 476 5.92 -21.48 -12.39
N LEU A 477 6.50 -20.51 -11.69
CA LEU A 477 6.01 -19.13 -11.69
C LEU A 477 7.12 -18.07 -11.78
N ARG A 478 6.78 -16.93 -12.40
CA ARG A 478 7.61 -15.72 -12.38
C ARG A 478 7.66 -15.13 -10.96
N CYS A 479 8.86 -14.79 -10.50
CA CYS A 479 9.11 -14.20 -9.18
C CYS A 479 9.60 -12.74 -9.23
N ARG A 480 9.46 -12.04 -8.09
CA ARG A 480 10.27 -10.89 -7.69
C ARG A 480 11.63 -11.41 -7.16
N THR A 481 12.57 -10.54 -6.81
CA THR A 481 13.74 -10.92 -5.99
C THR A 481 13.38 -11.14 -4.50
N THR A 482 12.08 -11.29 -4.20
CA THR A 482 11.44 -11.19 -2.89
C THR A 482 10.06 -11.90 -2.97
N GLY A 483 10.04 -13.18 -3.31
CA GLY A 483 8.80 -13.97 -3.46
C GLY A 483 8.10 -13.90 -4.83
N LEU A 484 6.85 -14.32 -4.86
CA LEU A 484 5.96 -14.41 -6.03
C LEU A 484 5.74 -13.04 -6.69
N THR A 485 5.35 -13.02 -7.96
CA THR A 485 4.74 -11.81 -8.57
C THR A 485 3.26 -11.72 -8.20
N GLU A 486 2.64 -10.55 -8.32
CA GLU A 486 1.18 -10.34 -8.12
C GLU A 486 0.31 -11.39 -8.85
N HIS A 487 0.66 -11.72 -10.10
CA HIS A 487 -0.01 -12.79 -10.83
C HIS A 487 0.33 -14.20 -10.33
N GLY A 488 1.55 -14.42 -9.83
CA GLY A 488 1.93 -15.67 -9.17
C GLY A 488 1.14 -15.90 -7.88
N THR A 489 0.97 -14.86 -7.05
CA THR A 489 0.07 -14.88 -5.88
C THR A 489 -1.35 -15.25 -6.30
N TYR A 490 -1.91 -14.57 -7.31
CA TYR A 490 -3.24 -14.89 -7.84
C TYR A 490 -3.39 -16.37 -8.28
N VAL A 491 -2.38 -16.95 -8.94
CA VAL A 491 -2.41 -18.38 -9.35
C VAL A 491 -2.58 -19.30 -8.15
N VAL A 492 -1.80 -19.08 -7.08
CA VAL A 492 -1.79 -19.94 -5.90
C VAL A 492 -3.03 -19.72 -5.04
N GLU A 493 -3.48 -18.47 -4.89
CA GLU A 493 -4.76 -18.15 -4.23
C GLU A 493 -5.96 -18.76 -4.95
N ASN A 494 -6.03 -18.65 -6.28
CA ASN A 494 -7.10 -19.25 -7.06
C ASN A 494 -7.03 -20.79 -7.07
N ALA A 495 -5.85 -21.38 -6.91
CA ALA A 495 -5.68 -22.82 -6.74
C ALA A 495 -6.24 -23.28 -5.38
N ARG A 496 -5.87 -22.58 -4.29
CA ARG A 496 -6.43 -22.75 -2.93
C ARG A 496 -7.96 -22.64 -2.95
N ASP A 497 -8.49 -21.58 -3.55
CA ASP A 497 -9.93 -21.27 -3.52
C ASP A 497 -10.78 -22.24 -4.35
N ASN A 498 -10.20 -22.86 -5.40
CA ASN A 498 -10.83 -23.95 -6.14
C ASN A 498 -10.62 -25.34 -5.49
N GLY A 499 -9.78 -25.46 -4.45
CA GLY A 499 -9.51 -26.71 -3.74
C GLY A 499 -8.53 -27.64 -4.46
N VAL A 500 -7.56 -27.09 -5.20
CA VAL A 500 -6.42 -27.84 -5.75
C VAL A 500 -5.46 -28.17 -4.60
N ASP A 501 -4.99 -29.42 -4.52
CA ASP A 501 -3.94 -29.83 -3.59
C ASP A 501 -2.57 -29.49 -4.21
N VAL A 502 -1.94 -28.43 -3.71
CA VAL A 502 -0.75 -27.82 -4.31
C VAL A 502 0.51 -28.44 -3.71
N GLN A 503 1.21 -29.27 -4.49
CA GLN A 503 2.43 -29.93 -4.01
C GLN A 503 3.62 -28.96 -3.92
N TYR A 504 3.88 -28.18 -4.97
CA TYR A 504 4.99 -27.22 -5.00
C TYR A 504 4.61 -25.91 -5.69
N VAL A 505 5.08 -24.79 -5.15
CA VAL A 505 5.08 -23.46 -5.75
C VAL A 505 6.52 -23.10 -6.11
N ASN A 506 6.86 -23.35 -7.36
CA ASN A 506 8.22 -23.33 -7.89
C ASN A 506 8.57 -21.97 -8.51
N VAL A 507 9.44 -21.20 -7.86
CA VAL A 507 9.85 -19.88 -8.37
C VAL A 507 11.02 -19.99 -9.35
N MET A 508 10.80 -19.44 -10.55
CA MET A 508 11.85 -19.29 -11.56
C MET A 508 12.80 -18.16 -11.17
N THR A 509 13.86 -18.47 -10.41
CA THR A 509 14.81 -17.53 -9.81
C THR A 509 15.85 -17.01 -10.81
N MET A 510 15.35 -16.43 -11.90
CA MET A 510 16.10 -16.11 -13.12
C MET A 510 15.64 -14.79 -13.73
N ASN A 511 16.43 -14.25 -14.67
CA ASN A 511 16.00 -13.17 -15.57
C ASN A 511 15.49 -11.87 -14.87
N TYR A 512 16.01 -11.51 -13.69
CA TYR A 512 15.63 -10.31 -12.90
C TYR A 512 16.04 -8.93 -13.49
N GLY A 513 16.14 -8.81 -14.83
CA GLY A 513 16.41 -7.56 -15.54
C GLY A 513 17.82 -6.99 -15.33
N TRP A 514 18.04 -6.32 -14.19
CA TRP A 514 19.31 -5.70 -13.80
C TRP A 514 19.89 -6.28 -12.50
N VAL A 515 19.19 -7.18 -11.82
CA VAL A 515 19.71 -7.93 -10.68
C VAL A 515 20.27 -9.27 -11.17
N ARG A 516 21.39 -9.71 -10.60
CA ARG A 516 22.02 -10.99 -10.91
C ARG A 516 21.26 -12.12 -10.20
N PRO A 517 21.00 -13.29 -10.83
CA PRO A 517 20.50 -14.49 -10.15
C PRO A 517 21.62 -15.16 -9.31
N SER A 518 22.12 -14.41 -8.33
CA SER A 518 23.15 -14.85 -7.38
C SER A 518 22.55 -15.73 -6.29
N ALA A 519 23.38 -16.49 -5.56
CA ALA A 519 22.91 -17.29 -4.43
C ALA A 519 22.09 -16.47 -3.42
N SER A 520 22.55 -15.27 -3.04
CA SER A 520 21.75 -14.34 -2.21
C SER A 520 20.38 -14.13 -2.84
N THR A 521 20.31 -13.67 -4.07
CA THR A 521 19.05 -13.34 -4.76
C THR A 521 18.10 -14.53 -4.90
N VAL A 522 18.63 -15.75 -5.05
CA VAL A 522 17.85 -17.00 -5.03
C VAL A 522 17.26 -17.24 -3.64
N LYS A 523 18.08 -17.13 -2.58
CA LYS A 523 17.67 -17.28 -1.17
C LYS A 523 16.67 -16.20 -0.73
N ASP A 524 16.94 -14.94 -1.06
CA ASP A 524 16.07 -13.77 -0.83
C ASP A 524 14.69 -13.97 -1.50
N THR A 525 14.67 -14.58 -2.69
CA THR A 525 13.42 -14.92 -3.39
C THR A 525 12.68 -16.06 -2.71
N ALA A 526 13.38 -17.13 -2.33
CA ALA A 526 12.79 -18.30 -1.67
C ALA A 526 12.19 -17.94 -0.29
N ASN A 527 12.89 -17.15 0.52
CA ASN A 527 12.36 -16.57 1.77
C ASN A 527 11.08 -15.79 1.51
N GLY A 528 11.06 -14.90 0.51
CA GLY A 528 9.83 -14.18 0.15
C GLY A 528 8.69 -15.08 -0.35
N THR A 529 9.00 -16.21 -1.00
CA THR A 529 7.99 -17.18 -1.43
C THR A 529 7.42 -17.98 -0.25
N HIS A 530 8.24 -18.28 0.75
CA HIS A 530 7.82 -18.90 2.00
C HIS A 530 6.84 -17.99 2.78
N GLU A 531 7.16 -16.70 2.91
CA GLU A 531 6.26 -15.70 3.51
C GLU A 531 4.97 -15.49 2.69
N ASP A 532 5.07 -15.42 1.35
CA ASP A 532 3.88 -15.38 0.47
C ASP A 532 3.01 -16.64 0.69
N LEU A 533 3.59 -17.84 0.89
CA LEU A 533 2.87 -19.08 1.15
C LEU A 533 2.16 -19.08 2.52
N LEU A 534 2.83 -18.65 3.59
CA LEU A 534 2.23 -18.52 4.92
C LEU A 534 1.06 -17.52 4.94
N SER A 535 1.16 -16.45 4.15
CA SER A 535 0.08 -15.47 3.93
C SER A 535 -1.11 -16.05 3.16
N ILE A 536 -0.86 -16.90 2.14
CA ILE A 536 -1.90 -17.52 1.32
C ILE A 536 -2.60 -18.68 2.04
N PHE A 537 -1.88 -19.45 2.86
CA PHE A 537 -2.35 -20.66 3.54
C PHE A 537 -2.17 -20.56 5.06
N SER A 538 -3.15 -19.95 5.75
CA SER A 538 -3.15 -19.67 7.19
C SER A 538 -2.94 -20.86 8.15
N ASP A 539 -3.04 -22.08 7.62
CA ASP A 539 -3.07 -23.32 8.39
C ASP A 539 -1.74 -24.11 8.27
N LEU A 540 -0.78 -23.64 7.46
CA LEU A 540 0.56 -24.23 7.33
C LEU A 540 1.48 -23.85 8.50
N SER A 541 2.32 -24.78 8.93
CA SER A 541 3.56 -24.45 9.65
C SER A 541 4.65 -23.95 8.70
N SER A 542 5.70 -23.33 9.26
CA SER A 542 6.89 -22.89 8.51
C SER A 542 7.51 -24.04 7.70
N ASP A 543 7.62 -25.23 8.28
CA ASP A 543 8.28 -26.38 7.66
C ASP A 543 7.42 -26.96 6.52
N GLU A 544 6.10 -26.97 6.68
CA GLU A 544 5.17 -27.35 5.61
C GLU A 544 5.23 -26.34 4.45
N ALA A 545 5.26 -25.03 4.74
CA ALA A 545 5.44 -24.00 3.73
C ALA A 545 6.79 -24.13 3.00
N TRP A 546 7.90 -24.45 3.69
CA TRP A 546 9.18 -24.73 3.05
C TRP A 546 9.14 -25.98 2.17
N SER A 547 8.46 -27.04 2.61
CA SER A 547 8.23 -28.25 1.81
C SER A 547 7.36 -28.01 0.57
N MET A 548 6.64 -26.89 0.50
CA MET A 548 5.91 -26.41 -0.67
C MET A 548 6.72 -25.43 -1.55
N VAL A 549 7.83 -24.86 -1.09
CA VAL A 549 8.69 -24.02 -1.94
C VAL A 549 9.40 -24.90 -2.99
N GLY A 550 9.43 -24.41 -4.23
CA GLY A 550 10.34 -24.90 -5.26
C GLY A 550 11.26 -23.79 -5.77
N ILE A 551 12.48 -24.13 -6.19
CA ILE A 551 13.44 -23.18 -6.78
C ILE A 551 13.92 -23.67 -8.15
N THR A 552 13.80 -22.83 -9.18
CA THR A 552 14.34 -23.09 -10.53
C THR A 552 15.21 -21.93 -11.04
N PRO A 553 16.54 -21.94 -10.83
CA PRO A 553 17.45 -20.98 -11.44
C PRO A 553 17.64 -21.28 -12.94
N MET A 554 18.12 -20.29 -13.68
CA MET A 554 18.62 -20.50 -15.05
C MET A 554 20.14 -20.54 -14.99
N ILE A 555 20.75 -21.70 -15.27
CA ILE A 555 22.20 -21.90 -15.10
C ILE A 555 23.03 -21.10 -16.11
N GLY A 556 24.22 -20.66 -15.71
CA GLY A 556 25.06 -19.80 -16.53
C GLY A 556 24.40 -18.46 -16.88
N GLU A 557 24.69 -17.96 -18.09
CA GLU A 557 24.17 -16.71 -18.62
C GLU A 557 22.64 -16.76 -18.79
N ASN A 558 21.94 -15.79 -18.19
CA ASN A 558 20.50 -15.58 -18.34
C ASN A 558 20.19 -14.63 -19.50
N ASN A 559 18.94 -14.57 -19.96
CA ASN A 559 18.51 -13.61 -20.99
C ASN A 559 18.72 -12.15 -20.55
N VAL A 560 18.58 -11.87 -19.26
CA VAL A 560 18.86 -10.60 -18.57
C VAL A 560 19.32 -10.87 -17.13
N GLY A 561 19.88 -9.88 -16.43
CA GLY A 561 20.40 -10.02 -15.06
C GLY A 561 21.82 -10.56 -14.96
N GLY A 562 22.21 -11.51 -15.83
CA GLY A 562 23.58 -12.02 -15.95
C GLY A 562 23.71 -13.49 -15.56
N GLN A 563 24.83 -13.88 -14.94
CA GLN A 563 25.18 -15.29 -14.73
C GLN A 563 24.75 -15.83 -13.36
N HIS A 564 24.05 -16.95 -13.32
CA HIS A 564 24.05 -17.91 -12.20
C HIS A 564 25.22 -18.90 -12.42
N ARG A 565 25.95 -19.31 -11.40
CA ARG A 565 27.22 -20.03 -11.55
C ARG A 565 27.34 -21.25 -10.62
N PRO A 566 28.30 -22.16 -10.85
CA PRO A 566 28.56 -23.26 -9.92
C PRO A 566 28.74 -22.77 -8.48
N GLU A 567 29.46 -21.66 -8.26
CA GLU A 567 29.61 -21.09 -6.91
C GLU A 567 28.30 -20.57 -6.29
N ASP A 568 27.30 -20.20 -7.09
CA ASP A 568 25.96 -19.88 -6.56
C ASP A 568 25.12 -21.13 -6.30
N ALA A 569 25.27 -22.17 -7.13
CA ALA A 569 24.54 -23.42 -6.99
C ALA A 569 24.96 -24.19 -5.73
N GLU A 570 26.27 -24.20 -5.41
CA GLU A 570 26.78 -24.75 -4.14
C GLU A 570 26.13 -24.05 -2.93
N GLU A 571 26.04 -22.71 -2.94
CA GLU A 571 25.38 -21.93 -1.88
C GLU A 571 23.84 -22.08 -1.82
N VAL A 572 23.19 -22.49 -2.92
CA VAL A 572 21.75 -22.75 -2.96
C VAL A 572 21.44 -24.16 -2.48
N VAL A 573 22.26 -25.15 -2.83
CA VAL A 573 22.16 -26.53 -2.31
C VAL A 573 22.16 -26.55 -0.79
N SER A 574 23.16 -25.93 -0.14
CA SER A 574 23.22 -25.91 1.33
C SER A 574 22.07 -25.15 1.99
N PHE A 575 21.40 -24.23 1.28
CA PHE A 575 20.20 -23.56 1.77
C PHE A 575 18.92 -24.40 1.57
N VAL A 576 18.85 -25.16 0.48
CA VAL A 576 17.80 -26.15 0.23
C VAL A 576 17.82 -27.24 1.31
N GLU A 577 19.01 -27.75 1.66
CA GLU A 577 19.22 -28.70 2.76
C GLU A 577 18.88 -28.10 4.14
N ASP A 578 19.25 -26.84 4.39
CA ASP A 578 19.02 -26.11 5.65
C ASP A 578 17.54 -25.80 5.90
N LYS A 579 16.76 -25.52 4.84
CA LYS A 579 15.33 -25.19 4.94
C LYS A 579 14.37 -26.34 4.63
N GLY A 580 14.87 -27.48 4.15
CA GLY A 580 14.00 -28.61 3.78
C GLY A 580 13.09 -28.30 2.59
N ILE A 581 13.62 -27.58 1.59
CA ILE A 581 12.85 -27.11 0.42
C ILE A 581 12.34 -28.31 -0.39
N GLY A 582 11.07 -28.29 -0.77
CA GLY A 582 10.41 -29.44 -1.38
C GLY A 582 10.92 -29.83 -2.78
N LEU A 583 11.25 -28.84 -3.61
CA LEU A 583 11.68 -29.02 -4.99
C LEU A 583 12.88 -28.12 -5.34
N VAL A 584 13.89 -28.68 -6.00
CA VAL A 584 14.87 -27.89 -6.75
C VAL A 584 14.91 -28.35 -8.20
N SER A 585 15.22 -27.42 -9.10
CA SER A 585 15.32 -27.67 -10.53
C SER A 585 16.23 -26.61 -11.16
N PHE A 586 16.47 -26.70 -12.47
CA PHE A 586 17.03 -25.58 -13.22
C PHE A 586 16.65 -25.62 -14.70
N TRP A 587 16.74 -24.47 -15.36
CA TRP A 587 16.66 -24.36 -16.82
C TRP A 587 18.06 -24.31 -17.45
N SER A 588 18.55 -25.35 -18.13
CA SER A 588 17.96 -26.66 -18.40
C SER A 588 19.08 -27.69 -18.64
N LEU A 589 18.77 -28.99 -18.63
CA LEU A 589 19.74 -30.08 -18.69
C LEU A 589 20.57 -30.10 -19.99
N ASP A 590 20.02 -29.59 -21.09
CA ASP A 590 20.72 -29.37 -22.37
C ASP A 590 21.81 -28.30 -22.30
N ARG A 591 21.73 -27.40 -21.31
CA ARG A 591 22.64 -26.26 -21.15
C ARG A 591 23.83 -26.60 -20.25
N ASP A 592 23.71 -27.65 -19.44
CA ASP A 592 24.74 -28.13 -18.51
C ASP A 592 25.77 -29.03 -19.21
N ASN A 593 26.25 -28.64 -20.39
CA ASN A 593 27.11 -29.48 -21.24
C ASN A 593 28.55 -28.95 -21.43
N GLY A 594 28.83 -27.74 -20.94
CA GLY A 594 30.17 -27.17 -20.84
C GLY A 594 30.91 -26.84 -22.15
N ASP A 595 32.20 -26.52 -22.02
CA ASP A 595 33.14 -26.18 -23.12
C ASP A 595 32.65 -25.08 -24.10
N CYS A 596 31.79 -24.17 -23.62
CA CYS A 596 31.16 -23.10 -24.43
C CYS A 596 31.19 -21.68 -23.80
N PRO A 597 32.32 -21.19 -23.23
CA PRO A 597 32.40 -19.91 -22.51
C PRO A 597 32.44 -18.68 -23.45
N ASP A 598 31.40 -18.46 -24.27
CA ASP A 598 31.31 -17.31 -25.17
C ASP A 598 30.46 -16.14 -24.64
N GLY A 599 29.83 -16.30 -23.47
CA GLY A 599 28.96 -15.29 -22.84
C GLY A 599 27.64 -15.07 -23.57
N THR A 600 27.15 -16.08 -24.30
CA THR A 600 25.84 -16.03 -24.98
C THR A 600 24.85 -17.02 -24.40
N VAL A 601 23.56 -16.66 -24.47
CA VAL A 601 22.46 -17.54 -24.06
C VAL A 601 22.14 -18.50 -25.18
N SER A 602 22.08 -19.79 -24.86
CA SER A 602 21.79 -20.88 -25.77
C SER A 602 20.88 -21.91 -25.10
N GLY A 603 20.07 -22.62 -25.89
CA GLY A 603 19.36 -23.81 -25.43
C GLY A 603 20.27 -25.03 -25.26
N LYS A 604 21.47 -25.02 -25.85
CA LYS A 604 22.47 -26.10 -25.81
C LYS A 604 23.79 -25.70 -25.15
N CYS A 605 23.76 -24.71 -24.25
CA CYS A 605 24.95 -24.21 -23.56
C CYS A 605 24.56 -23.20 -22.47
N SER A 606 25.27 -23.23 -21.34
CA SER A 606 25.12 -22.29 -20.23
C SER A 606 25.76 -20.92 -20.51
N GLY A 607 26.74 -20.84 -21.41
CA GLY A 607 27.45 -19.63 -21.82
C GLY A 607 28.68 -19.29 -20.98
N ILE A 608 29.00 -20.12 -19.97
CA ILE A 608 30.10 -19.91 -19.01
C ILE A 608 31.17 -21.01 -19.09
N GLU A 609 32.28 -20.82 -18.37
CA GLU A 609 33.33 -21.85 -18.22
C GLU A 609 32.90 -22.82 -17.11
N GLN A 610 32.62 -24.06 -17.50
CA GLN A 610 32.25 -25.19 -16.63
C GLN A 610 32.59 -26.51 -17.34
N SER A 611 32.60 -27.60 -16.60
CA SER A 611 32.55 -28.98 -17.11
C SER A 611 31.12 -29.39 -17.52
N ALA A 612 30.99 -30.54 -18.18
CA ALA A 612 29.68 -31.11 -18.50
C ALA A 612 29.07 -31.77 -17.26
N TYR A 613 27.76 -31.56 -17.07
CA TYR A 613 26.96 -31.99 -15.93
C TYR A 613 27.44 -31.46 -14.57
N GLU A 614 27.96 -30.22 -14.57
CA GLU A 614 28.51 -29.59 -13.36
C GLU A 614 27.39 -29.09 -12.43
N PHE A 615 26.35 -28.44 -12.98
CA PHE A 615 25.21 -28.01 -12.19
C PHE A 615 24.36 -29.19 -11.72
N ALA A 616 24.12 -30.19 -12.58
CA ALA A 616 23.48 -31.43 -12.20
C ALA A 616 24.27 -32.13 -11.09
N GLY A 617 25.59 -32.26 -11.23
CA GLY A 617 26.46 -32.84 -10.20
C GLY A 617 26.44 -32.09 -8.85
N ILE A 618 26.18 -30.78 -8.86
CA ILE A 618 25.99 -29.96 -7.65
C ILE A 618 24.59 -30.19 -7.06
N TYR A 619 23.52 -30.08 -7.85
CA TYR A 619 22.14 -30.19 -7.35
C TYR A 619 21.73 -31.64 -7.00
N ASN A 620 22.37 -32.66 -7.56
CA ASN A 620 22.23 -34.08 -7.14
C ASN A 620 22.68 -34.36 -5.68
N GLN A 621 23.10 -33.35 -4.92
CA GLN A 621 23.45 -33.52 -3.51
C GLN A 621 22.21 -33.55 -2.58
N VAL A 622 21.04 -33.10 -3.06
CA VAL A 622 19.81 -32.98 -2.24
C VAL A 622 18.79 -34.13 -2.42
N GLN A 623 19.05 -35.06 -3.36
CA GLN A 623 18.14 -36.16 -3.76
C GLN A 623 18.41 -37.47 -2.98
#